data_AF-A0A929NXB0-F1
#
_entry.id   AF-A0A929NXB0-F1
#
_cell.length_a   1.000
_cell.length_b   1.000
_cell.length_c   1.000
_cell.angle_alpha   90.00
_cell.angle_beta   90.00
_cell.angle_gamma   90.00
#
_symmetry.space_group_name_H-M   'P 1'
#
loop_
_entity.id
_entity.type
_entity.pdbx_description
1 polymer ?
#
loop_
_entity_poly.entity_id
_entity_poly.type
_entity_poly.pdbx_seq_one_letter_code
_entity_poly.pdbx_strand_id
1 'polypeptide(L)' 'FEFIEKLRQDETWDSTPVVVLTAKALTAKEYSDLNGQVDNIFRKEACSNEELVVSIHNLIADFSIKTQEDNCTKY' A
#
# COMPACT_ATOMS: atom_id res chain seq x y z
N PHE A 1 14.14 3.12 2.68
CA PHE A 1 12.90 2.33 2.70
C PHE A 1 13.14 0.83 2.73
N GLU A 2 14.34 0.41 3.17
CA GLU A 2 14.80 -0.99 3.25
C GLU A 2 13.83 -1.94 3.96
N PHE A 3 13.04 -1.44 4.91
CA PHE A 3 12.00 -2.25 5.57
C PHE A 3 10.95 -2.78 4.59
N ILE A 4 10.50 -1.96 3.64
CA ILE A 4 9.47 -2.34 2.67
C ILE A 4 10.05 -3.31 1.65
N GLU A 5 11.28 -3.06 1.19
CA GLU A 5 11.99 -3.98 0.32
C GLU A 5 12.15 -5.37 0.96
N LYS A 6 12.50 -5.41 2.25
CA LYS A 6 12.59 -6.66 3.02
C LYS A 6 11.23 -7.32 3.24
N LEU A 7 10.18 -6.52 3.44
CA LEU A 7 8.81 -7.02 3.59
C LEU A 7 8.34 -7.71 2.30
N ARG A 8 8.61 -7.11 1.14
CA ARG A 8 8.23 -7.65 -0.18
C ARG A 8 9.08 -8.84 -0.65
N GLN A 9 10.23 -9.08 -0.02
CA GLN A 9 11.04 -10.28 -0.30
C GLN A 9 10.41 -11.58 0.22
N ASP A 10 9.45 -11.49 1.13
CA ASP A 10 8.71 -12.64 1.64
C ASP A 10 7.39 -12.77 0.89
N GLU A 11 7.24 -13.87 0.15
CA GLU A 11 6.05 -14.18 -0.67
C GLU A 11 4.75 -14.18 0.14
N THR A 12 4.83 -14.41 1.46
CA THR A 12 3.68 -14.37 2.37
C THR A 12 3.10 -12.96 2.52
N TRP A 13 3.96 -11.94 2.41
CA TRP A 13 3.60 -10.54 2.66
C TRP A 13 3.55 -9.69 1.39
N ASP A 14 3.96 -10.25 0.26
CA ASP A 14 3.92 -9.57 -1.05
C ASP A 14 2.53 -9.03 -1.39
N SER A 15 1.48 -9.76 -1.02
CA SER A 15 0.09 -9.33 -1.27
C SER A 15 -0.45 -8.32 -0.25
N THR A 16 0.21 -8.11 0.89
CA THR A 16 -0.33 -7.29 1.97
C THR A 16 -0.26 -5.81 1.62
N PRO A 17 -1.35 -5.04 1.70
CA PRO A 17 -1.31 -3.60 1.41
C PRO A 17 -0.49 -2.86 2.47
N VAL A 18 0.42 -1.97 2.02
CA VAL A 18 1.32 -1.20 2.88
C VAL A 18 1.04 0.30 2.71
N VAL A 19 0.76 0.97 3.83
CA VAL A 19 0.53 2.42 3.89
C VAL A 19 1.65 3.09 4.68
N VAL A 20 2.26 4.12 4.10
CA VAL A 20 3.34 4.88 4.73
C VAL A 20 2.82 6.23 5.22
N LEU A 21 2.85 6.48 6.53
CA LEU A 21 2.60 7.80 7.10
C LEU A 21 3.94 8.44 7.51
N THR A 22 4.31 9.55 6.87
CA THR A 22 5.60 10.23 7.10
C THR A 22 5.42 11.69 7.52
N ALA A 23 6.19 12.14 8.50
CA ALA A 23 6.31 13.57 8.83
C ALA A 23 7.43 14.28 8.04
N LYS A 24 8.19 13.51 7.26
CA LYS A 24 9.27 13.99 6.41
C LYS A 24 8.71 14.21 5.01
N ALA A 25 8.98 15.38 4.44
CA ALA A 25 8.80 15.61 3.01
C ALA A 25 9.76 14.69 2.24
N LEU A 26 9.21 13.75 1.48
CA LEU A 26 10.00 12.85 0.65
C LEU A 26 10.48 13.59 -0.60
N THR A 27 11.72 13.33 -0.99
CA THR A 27 12.26 13.78 -2.26
C THR A 27 11.64 13.00 -3.42
N ALA A 28 11.70 13.54 -4.65
CA ALA A 28 11.19 12.83 -5.83
C ALA A 28 11.84 11.44 -6.02
N LYS A 29 13.10 11.29 -5.64
CA LYS A 29 13.80 10.00 -5.64
C LYS A 29 13.18 9.02 -4.63
N GLU A 30 12.98 9.47 -3.38
CA GLU A 30 12.33 8.66 -2.35
C GLU A 30 10.90 8.26 -2.73
N TYR A 31 10.15 9.16 -3.39
CA TYR A 31 8.86 8.82 -3.97
C TYR A 31 8.98 7.75 -5.05
N SER A 32 9.93 7.87 -5.97
CA SER A 32 10.16 6.87 -7.02
C SER A 32 10.56 5.51 -6.46
N ASP A 33 11.38 5.47 -5.41
CA ASP A 33 11.84 4.23 -4.78
C ASP A 33 10.68 3.50 -4.06
N LEU A 34 9.72 4.27 -3.52
CA LEU A 34 8.51 3.75 -2.90
C LEU A 34 7.41 3.38 -3.91
N ASN A 35 7.39 4.06 -5.06
CA ASN A 35 6.34 3.89 -6.06
C ASN A 35 6.38 2.46 -6.60
N GLY A 36 5.29 1.70 -6.41
CA GLY A 36 5.19 0.29 -6.78
C GLY A 36 5.52 -0.71 -5.67
N GLN A 37 6.03 -0.26 -4.51
CA GLN A 37 6.21 -1.11 -3.33
C GLN A 37 5.15 -0.86 -2.24
N VAL A 38 4.51 0.31 -2.29
CA VAL A 38 3.49 0.75 -1.31
C VAL A 38 2.23 1.19 -2.02
N ASP A 39 1.09 1.02 -1.36
CA ASP A 39 -0.22 1.35 -1.91
C ASP A 39 -0.54 2.84 -1.74
N ASN A 40 -0.14 3.43 -0.62
CA ASN A 40 -0.37 4.86 -0.35
C ASN A 40 0.70 5.48 0.56
N ILE A 41 1.00 6.76 0.30
CA ILE A 41 1.93 7.57 1.10
C ILE A 41 1.21 8.83 1.59
N PHE A 42 1.06 8.94 2.92
CA PHE A 42 0.47 10.08 3.59
C PHE A 42 1.53 10.96 4.25
N ARG A 43 1.37 12.27 4.14
CA ARG A 43 2.16 13.24 4.90
C ARG A 43 1.43 13.63 6.17
N LYS A 44 2.07 13.47 7.32
CA LYS A 44 1.49 13.73 8.64
C LYS A 44 0.99 15.17 8.79
N GLU A 45 1.66 16.14 8.17
CA GLU A 45 1.24 17.55 8.21
C GLU A 45 0.01 17.85 7.34
N ALA A 46 -0.23 17.06 6.30
CA ALA A 46 -1.20 17.37 5.24
C ALA A 46 -2.35 16.36 5.14
N CYS A 47 -2.35 15.33 5.99
CA CYS A 47 -3.36 14.28 6.00
C CYS A 47 -4.32 14.51 7.17
N SER A 48 -5.60 14.71 6.84
CA SER A 48 -6.66 14.71 7.84
C SER A 48 -6.97 13.28 8.31
N ASN A 49 -7.51 13.16 9.53
CA ASN A 49 -7.92 11.85 10.05
C ASN A 49 -9.01 11.22 9.18
N GLU A 50 -9.93 12.03 8.62
CA GLU A 50 -10.96 11.51 7.73
C GLU A 50 -10.37 10.93 6.44
N GLU A 51 -9.42 11.61 5.81
CA GLU A 51 -8.76 11.12 4.59
C GLU A 51 -7.99 9.81 4.84
N LEU A 52 -7.30 9.70 5.97
CA LEU A 52 -6.62 8.46 6.35
C LEU A 52 -7.62 7.30 6.51
N VAL A 53 -8.71 7.53 7.23
CA VAL A 53 -9.74 6.51 7.47
C VAL A 53 -10.37 6.05 6.16
N VAL A 54 -10.72 6.99 5.27
CA VAL A 54 -11.27 6.68 3.94
C VAL A 54 -10.28 5.85 3.11
N SER A 55 -9.00 6.21 3.13
CA SER A 55 -7.98 5.45 2.38
C SER A 55 -7.82 4.01 2.88
N ILE A 56 -7.87 3.81 4.20
CA ILE A 56 -7.80 2.48 4.81
C ILE A 56 -9.03 1.67 4.43
N HIS A 57 -10.23 2.27 4.48
CA HIS A 57 -11.45 1.60 4.04
C HIS A 57 -11.37 1.15 2.58
N ASN A 58 -10.87 2.02 1.70
CA ASN A 58 -10.70 1.69 0.28
C ASN A 58 -9.70 0.53 0.09
N LEU A 59 -8.56 0.56 0.80
CA LEU A 59 -7.57 -0.53 0.71
C LEU A 59 -8.11 -1.87 1.19
N ILE A 60 -8.90 -1.89 2.27
CA ILE A 60 -9.53 -3.11 2.77
C ILE A 60 -10.58 -3.62 1.78
N ALA A 61 -11.38 -2.71 1.19
CA ALA A 61 -12.37 -3.07 0.19
C ALA A 61 -11.70 -3.66 -1.07
N ASP A 62 -10.67 -3.01 -1.60
CA ASP A 62 -9.92 -3.44 -2.78
C ASP A 62 -9.23 -4.79 -2.55
N PHE A 63 -8.65 -5.00 -1.35
CA PHE A 63 -8.04 -6.28 -0.98
C PHE A 63 -9.08 -7.40 -0.84
N SER A 64 -10.26 -7.11 -0.30
CA SER A 64 -11.34 -8.08 -0.16
C SER A 64 -11.92 -8.54 -1.50
N ILE A 65 -11.86 -7.69 -2.54
CA ILE A 65 -12.35 -8.02 -3.89
C ILE A 65 -11.36 -8.94 -4.64
N LYS A 66 -10.04 -8.83 -4.37
CA LYS A 66 -9.00 -9.65 -5.01
C LYS A 66 -9.02 -11.14 -4.61
N THR A 67 -9.89 -11.57 -3.69
CA THR A 67 -10.00 -12.98 -3.27
C THR A 67 -10.97 -13.82 -4.13
N GLN A 68 -11.53 -13.27 -5.21
CA GLN A 68 -12.44 -14.00 -6.11
C GLN A 68 -12.18 -13.74 -7.61
N GLU A 69 -10.96 -13.93 -8.12
CA GLU A 69 -10.73 -14.12 -9.56
C GLU A 69 -9.65 -15.17 -9.81
N ASP A 70 -9.90 -16.42 -9.39
CA ASP A 70 -9.07 -17.56 -9.81
C ASP A 70 -9.87 -18.88 -9.95
N ASN A 71 -11.15 -18.79 -10.32
CA ASN A 71 -11.93 -20.01 -10.65
C ASN A 71 -13.05 -19.74 -11.67
N CYS A 72 -12.69 -19.46 -12.92
CA CYS A 72 -13.52 -19.92 -14.04
C CYS A 72 -12.71 -20.00 -15.35
N THR A 73 -11.86 -21.01 -15.47
CA THR A 73 -11.52 -21.57 -16.79
C THR A 73 -11.27 -23.06 -16.65
N LYS A 74 -12.35 -23.85 -16.72
CA LYS A 74 -12.45 -25.31 -16.93
C LYS A 74 -13.89 -25.69 -16.55
N TYR A 75 -14.78 -26.16 -17.42
CA TYR A 75 -14.69 -26.95 -18.66
C TYR A 75 -15.82 -26.54 -19.61
#